data_AF-A0A7C4TW45-F1
#
_entry.id   AF-A0A7C4TW45-F1
#
_cell.length_a   1.000
_cell.length_b   1.000
_cell.length_c   1.000
_cell.angle_alpha   90.00
_cell.angle_beta   90.00
_cell.angle_gamma   90.00
#
_symmetry.space_group_name_H-M   'P 1'
#
loop_
_entity.id
_entity.type
_entity.pdbx_description
1 polymer ?
#
loop_
_entity_poly.entity_id
_entity_poly.type
_entity_poly.pdbx_seq_one_letter_code
_entity_poly.pdbx_strand_id
1 'polypeptide(L)'
;MKLTQKRLDEFSNIETTMPKKEEAEALPFTKALQEERKRRSFEAPENLPPSYFVSATYDGKAGKAVIKLYEPVSGRIYFWYDNTGHKPYCYTNLSPLELEKIDRLVKHPSFDHFEIEEKYDPLLDRMVTVTRVVAKDPLAIGGRPKGCIRDIIPEDFPKIVPVPAESVKVWEARIKYYQSYIYDRGLSPGMVYEVKNGRLVQTFLSEAENMVKQIVSTFKEASAEELEYIEQWARLLEYPAPKFRYAAIDIEVQSPIPTRMPDPRVAEYPIVCVSIYGSDGQKRVLLLKRAGIREGAEHLPADVKMEFFNSEEQLIRTVFEVLWDYPFIITFNGDDFDLRYLAHRAEKFGFKRDEIPIELGKRVCLLKYGVHIDLYKFFFNRSIQIYAFNNRYRDVTLGDVGKALVGLDKIPLEKSIGELTYTELAKY
;
A
#
# COMPACT_ATOMS: atom_id res chain seq x y z
N MET A 1 61.22 -25.63 30.02
CA MET A 1 61.68 -25.23 28.66
C MET A 1 60.43 -25.14 27.77
N LYS A 2 59.72 -24.00 27.84
CA LYS A 2 59.45 -23.01 26.78
C LYS A 2 58.86 -23.57 25.46
N LEU A 3 57.65 -23.06 25.18
CA LEU A 3 56.77 -23.26 24.03
C LEU A 3 57.44 -23.06 22.67
N THR A 4 56.85 -23.68 21.64
CA THR A 4 56.64 -22.96 20.37
C THR A 4 55.25 -23.28 19.82
N GLN A 5 54.38 -22.28 19.83
CA GLN A 5 53.06 -22.27 19.24
C GLN A 5 53.22 -21.72 17.82
N LYS A 6 52.87 -22.51 16.79
CA LYS A 6 52.95 -22.07 15.39
C LYS A 6 51.88 -21.02 15.11
N ARG A 7 52.26 -19.96 14.39
CA ARG A 7 51.38 -18.85 13.99
C ARG A 7 50.48 -19.26 12.82
N LEU A 8 49.29 -18.65 12.77
CA LEU A 8 48.27 -18.86 11.73
C LEU A 8 48.72 -18.44 10.31
N ASP A 9 49.87 -17.78 10.19
CA ASP A 9 50.37 -17.19 8.94
C ASP A 9 51.04 -18.22 8.02
N GLU A 10 51.23 -19.47 8.46
CA GLU A 10 51.82 -20.56 7.65
C GLU A 10 50.84 -21.20 6.65
N PHE A 11 49.56 -20.79 6.61
CA PHE A 11 48.55 -21.34 5.68
C PHE A 11 48.24 -20.44 4.47
N SER A 12 48.85 -19.26 4.36
CA SER A 12 48.61 -18.34 3.24
C SER A 12 49.64 -18.53 2.14
N ASN A 13 49.47 -19.54 1.30
CA ASN A 13 49.99 -19.58 -0.08
C ASN A 13 49.36 -20.76 -0.83
N ILE A 14 48.10 -20.60 -1.21
CA ILE A 14 47.52 -21.31 -2.35
C ILE A 14 47.17 -20.22 -3.36
N GLU A 15 47.95 -20.13 -4.44
CA GLU A 15 47.60 -19.34 -5.61
C GLU A 15 46.36 -19.96 -6.27
N THR A 16 45.18 -19.48 -5.90
CA THR A 16 43.96 -19.70 -6.67
C THR A 16 43.97 -18.70 -7.83
N THR A 17 44.36 -19.17 -9.01
CA THR A 17 44.06 -18.50 -10.28
C THR A 17 42.54 -18.36 -10.40
N MET A 18 42.00 -17.19 -10.07
CA MET A 18 40.60 -16.86 -10.32
C MET A 18 40.35 -16.86 -11.83
N PRO A 19 39.30 -17.53 -12.33
CA PRO A 19 38.86 -17.31 -13.70
C PRO A 19 38.44 -15.84 -13.82
N LYS A 20 38.88 -15.18 -14.91
CA LYS A 20 38.41 -13.84 -15.27
C LYS A 20 36.90 -13.80 -15.12
N LYS A 21 36.40 -12.86 -14.30
CA LYS A 21 35.00 -12.44 -14.35
C LYS A 21 34.72 -11.99 -15.78
N GLU A 22 34.07 -12.83 -16.56
CA GLU A 22 33.26 -12.34 -17.67
C GLU A 22 32.17 -11.48 -17.03
N GLU A 23 32.22 -10.17 -17.29
CA GLU A 23 31.08 -9.31 -17.04
C GLU A 23 29.91 -9.90 -17.82
N ALA A 24 28.95 -10.49 -17.10
CA ALA A 24 27.72 -11.00 -17.70
C ALA A 24 27.06 -9.83 -18.45
N GLU A 25 27.08 -9.88 -19.77
CA GLU A 25 26.39 -8.92 -20.61
C GLU A 25 24.91 -8.91 -20.22
N ALA A 26 24.44 -7.75 -19.74
CA ALA A 26 23.03 -7.57 -19.42
C ALA A 26 22.20 -7.87 -20.68
N LEU A 27 21.33 -8.87 -20.59
CA LEU A 27 20.41 -9.25 -21.65
C LEU A 27 19.68 -8.02 -22.21
N PRO A 28 19.39 -7.95 -23.52
CA PRO A 28 18.73 -6.79 -24.15
C PRO A 28 17.46 -6.33 -23.41
N PHE A 29 16.76 -7.27 -22.78
CA PHE A 29 15.56 -7.07 -21.97
C PHE A 29 15.79 -6.29 -20.66
N THR A 30 16.90 -6.51 -19.94
CA THR A 30 17.22 -5.76 -18.71
C THR A 30 17.60 -4.30 -19.00
N LYS A 31 18.15 -4.01 -20.18
CA LYS A 31 18.38 -2.63 -20.64
C LYS A 31 17.08 -1.90 -21.00
N ALA A 32 16.16 -2.56 -21.72
CA ALA A 32 14.86 -1.99 -22.07
C ALA A 32 14.01 -1.67 -20.81
N LEU A 33 14.01 -2.58 -19.82
CA LEU A 33 13.33 -2.37 -18.54
C LEU A 33 13.97 -1.23 -17.72
N GLN A 34 15.30 -1.08 -17.76
CA GLN A 34 15.99 0.04 -17.12
C GLN A 34 15.68 1.37 -17.80
N GLU A 35 15.52 1.41 -19.12
CA GLU A 35 15.11 2.62 -19.86
C GLU A 35 13.63 2.97 -19.64
N GLU A 36 12.72 2.00 -19.62
CA GLU A 36 11.32 2.23 -19.25
C GLU A 36 11.17 2.65 -17.78
N ARG A 37 11.95 2.07 -16.86
CA ARG A 37 11.94 2.47 -15.44
C ARG A 37 12.54 3.86 -15.23
N LYS A 38 13.53 4.27 -16.03
CA LYS A 38 13.99 5.67 -16.08
C LYS A 38 12.93 6.61 -16.65
N ARG A 39 11.99 6.12 -17.46
CA ARG A 39 10.88 6.91 -18.05
C ARG A 39 9.62 6.98 -17.19
N ARG A 40 9.36 6.00 -16.32
CA ARG A 40 8.18 5.98 -15.44
C ARG A 40 8.42 6.82 -14.18
N SER A 41 8.45 8.14 -14.35
CA SER A 41 8.21 9.04 -13.21
C SER A 41 6.75 8.92 -12.81
N PHE A 42 6.50 8.53 -11.56
CA PHE A 42 5.16 8.58 -10.98
C PHE A 42 4.86 9.95 -10.39
N GLU A 43 5.82 10.88 -10.35
CA GLU A 43 5.59 12.23 -9.85
C GLU A 43 4.60 12.98 -10.74
N ALA A 44 3.66 13.69 -10.13
CA ALA A 44 2.69 14.49 -10.86
C ALA A 44 3.40 15.63 -11.60
N PRO A 45 3.04 15.92 -12.87
CA PRO A 45 3.53 17.10 -13.56
C PRO A 45 3.04 18.37 -12.86
N GLU A 46 3.67 19.52 -13.17
CA GLU A 46 3.23 20.82 -12.64
C GLU A 46 1.76 21.13 -12.96
N ASN A 47 1.27 20.61 -14.08
CA ASN A 47 -0.13 20.70 -14.48
C ASN A 47 -0.67 19.31 -14.78
N LEU A 48 -1.47 18.76 -13.87
CA LEU A 48 -2.14 17.46 -14.02
C LEU A 48 -3.65 17.70 -14.17
N PRO A 49 -4.31 17.11 -15.19
CA PRO A 49 -5.75 17.26 -15.37
C PRO A 49 -6.55 16.64 -14.21
N PRO A 50 -7.87 16.88 -14.15
CA PRO A 50 -8.74 16.35 -13.10
C PRO A 50 -8.51 14.84 -12.87
N SER A 51 -8.11 14.51 -11.66
CA SER A 51 -7.65 13.19 -11.22
C SER A 51 -8.24 12.85 -9.85
N TYR A 52 -8.51 11.59 -9.62
CA TYR A 52 -9.17 11.11 -8.41
C TYR A 52 -8.15 10.88 -7.30
N PHE A 53 -8.40 11.42 -6.12
CA PHE A 53 -7.58 11.14 -4.94
C PHE A 53 -7.88 9.72 -4.42
N VAL A 54 -7.02 8.76 -4.77
CA VAL A 54 -7.28 7.32 -4.50
C VAL A 54 -6.54 6.78 -3.29
N SER A 55 -5.45 7.41 -2.86
CA SER A 55 -4.67 6.95 -1.69
C SER A 55 -3.67 8.02 -1.23
N ALA A 56 -3.29 8.00 0.04
CA ALA A 56 -2.25 8.87 0.60
C ALA A 56 -1.23 8.06 1.38
N THR A 57 0.01 8.55 1.42
CA THR A 57 1.09 7.97 2.22
C THR A 57 2.06 9.06 2.69
N TYR A 58 3.15 8.65 3.33
CA TYR A 58 4.26 9.50 3.72
C TYR A 58 5.55 8.95 3.12
N ASP A 59 6.29 9.81 2.40
CA ASP A 59 7.63 9.49 1.94
C ASP A 59 8.65 9.99 2.96
N GLY A 60 9.29 9.05 3.68
CA GLY A 60 10.27 9.36 4.71
C GLY A 60 11.60 9.90 4.18
N LYS A 61 11.93 9.71 2.90
CA LYS A 61 13.12 10.32 2.29
C LYS A 61 12.85 11.77 1.92
N ALA A 62 11.67 12.05 1.35
CA ALA A 62 11.26 13.40 1.01
C ALA A 62 10.78 14.21 2.24
N GLY A 63 10.40 13.52 3.32
CA GLY A 63 9.86 14.14 4.53
C GLY A 63 8.44 14.68 4.35
N LYS A 64 7.66 14.14 3.39
CA LYS A 64 6.42 14.77 2.90
C LYS A 64 5.25 13.80 2.83
N ALA A 65 4.05 14.32 3.01
CA ALA A 65 2.83 13.61 2.61
C ALA A 65 2.79 13.47 1.08
N VAL A 66 2.29 12.33 0.61
CA VAL A 66 2.17 12.03 -0.82
C VAL A 66 0.73 11.64 -1.11
N ILE A 67 0.11 12.35 -2.05
CA ILE A 67 -1.24 12.10 -2.55
C ILE A 67 -1.13 11.34 -3.87
N LYS A 68 -1.76 10.16 -3.93
CA LYS A 68 -1.88 9.35 -5.15
C LYS A 68 -3.15 9.75 -5.90
N LEU A 69 -2.96 10.26 -7.11
CA LEU A 69 -3.99 10.79 -7.99
C LEU A 69 -4.15 9.86 -9.20
N TYR A 70 -5.31 9.24 -9.37
CA TYR A 70 -5.64 8.45 -10.55
C TYR A 70 -6.20 9.35 -11.65
N GLU A 71 -5.48 9.49 -12.75
CA GLU A 71 -5.95 10.26 -13.91
C GLU A 71 -6.71 9.32 -14.86
N PRO A 72 -8.02 9.55 -15.07
CA PRO A 72 -8.91 8.56 -15.69
C PRO A 72 -8.69 8.38 -17.20
N VAL A 73 -8.12 9.35 -17.92
CA VAL A 73 -7.90 9.26 -19.38
C VAL A 73 -6.68 8.40 -19.69
N SER A 74 -5.56 8.66 -19.01
CA SER A 74 -4.32 7.87 -19.17
C SER A 74 -4.37 6.56 -18.40
N GLY A 75 -5.27 6.41 -17.42
CA GLY A 75 -5.39 5.21 -16.60
C GLY A 75 -4.14 4.97 -15.76
N ARG A 76 -3.54 6.04 -15.23
CA ARG A 76 -2.29 6.01 -14.44
C ARG A 76 -2.47 6.69 -13.09
N ILE A 77 -1.63 6.32 -12.13
CA ILE A 77 -1.52 6.99 -10.85
C ILE A 77 -0.29 7.91 -10.85
N TYR A 78 -0.50 9.15 -10.40
CA TYR A 78 0.52 10.16 -10.18
C TYR A 78 0.65 10.50 -8.70
N PHE A 79 1.83 10.89 -8.26
CA PHE A 79 2.20 11.20 -6.90
C PHE A 79 2.42 12.70 -6.81
N TRP A 80 1.51 13.37 -6.11
CA TRP A 80 1.68 14.76 -5.74
C TRP A 80 2.30 14.82 -4.33
N TYR A 81 3.48 15.44 -4.24
CA TYR A 81 4.21 15.63 -2.99
C TYR A 81 3.81 16.95 -2.34
N ASP A 82 3.56 16.92 -1.04
CA ASP A 82 3.22 18.11 -0.28
C ASP A 82 4.25 19.24 -0.46
N ASN A 83 3.74 20.44 -0.72
CA ASN A 83 4.50 21.67 -0.81
C ASN A 83 3.96 22.78 0.11
N THR A 84 3.08 22.44 1.05
CA THR A 84 2.50 23.37 2.02
C THR A 84 3.35 23.57 3.27
N GLY A 85 4.32 22.67 3.51
CA GLY A 85 5.17 22.70 4.70
C GLY A 85 4.52 22.07 5.93
N HIS A 86 3.46 21.29 5.74
CA HIS A 86 2.78 20.58 6.81
C HIS A 86 3.76 19.60 7.50
N LYS A 87 3.70 19.55 8.83
CA LYS A 87 4.57 18.70 9.66
C LYS A 87 3.77 17.84 10.64
N PRO A 88 4.28 16.66 11.03
CA PRO A 88 3.69 15.83 12.08
C PRO A 88 3.63 16.57 13.42
N TYR A 89 2.58 16.34 14.21
CA TYR A 89 2.43 16.97 15.51
C TYR A 89 1.59 16.13 16.48
N CYS A 90 1.54 16.55 17.74
CA CYS A 90 0.51 16.19 18.71
C CYS A 90 0.19 17.40 19.61
N TYR A 91 -0.93 17.36 20.32
CA TYR A 91 -1.30 18.42 21.27
C TYR A 91 -1.09 18.00 22.72
N THR A 92 -0.92 18.98 23.62
CA THR A 92 -0.86 18.78 25.08
C THR A 92 -1.42 19.98 25.83
N ASN A 93 -1.87 19.75 27.07
CA ASN A 93 -2.37 20.80 27.96
C ASN A 93 -1.25 21.58 28.67
N LEU A 94 0.00 21.14 28.53
CA LEU A 94 1.15 21.84 29.09
C LEU A 94 1.49 23.05 28.23
N SER A 95 1.90 24.15 28.87
CA SER A 95 2.42 25.34 28.18
C SER A 95 3.81 25.10 27.58
N PRO A 96 4.25 25.91 26.60
CA PRO A 96 5.61 25.81 26.06
C PRO A 96 6.70 25.89 27.14
N LEU A 97 6.55 26.78 28.13
CA LEU A 97 7.48 26.93 29.25
C LEU A 97 7.57 25.68 30.15
N GLU A 98 6.48 24.93 30.26
CA GLU A 98 6.47 23.65 30.98
C GLU A 98 7.15 22.55 30.17
N LEU A 99 6.89 22.51 28.87
CA LEU A 99 7.50 21.54 27.95
C LEU A 99 9.01 21.75 27.77
N GLU A 100 9.48 22.99 27.81
CA GLU A 100 10.91 23.34 27.76
C GLU A 100 11.72 22.72 28.90
N LYS A 101 11.08 22.40 30.03
CA LYS A 101 11.74 21.73 31.17
C LYS A 101 12.01 20.25 30.90
N ILE A 102 11.34 19.66 29.90
CA ILE A 102 11.46 18.24 29.57
C ILE A 102 12.66 18.05 28.64
N ASP A 103 13.83 17.86 29.22
CA ASP A 103 15.11 17.71 28.50
C ASP A 103 15.05 16.67 27.37
N ARG A 104 14.41 15.52 27.61
CA ARG A 104 14.26 14.44 26.63
C ARG A 104 13.40 14.84 25.42
N LEU A 105 12.48 15.78 25.60
CA LEU A 105 11.62 16.32 24.53
C LEU A 105 12.39 17.34 23.69
N VAL A 106 12.95 18.38 24.34
CA VAL A 106 13.59 19.50 23.63
C VAL A 106 14.87 19.04 22.91
N LYS A 107 15.58 18.07 23.48
CA LYS A 107 16.78 17.47 22.86
C LYS A 107 16.44 16.30 21.92
N HIS A 108 15.16 15.99 21.71
CA HIS A 108 14.78 14.91 20.79
C HIS A 108 15.22 15.28 19.36
N PRO A 109 15.94 14.42 18.61
CA PRO A 109 16.52 14.78 17.31
C PRO A 109 15.50 15.31 16.29
N SER A 110 14.30 14.74 16.35
CA SER A 110 13.18 15.06 15.49
C SER A 110 12.22 16.10 16.08
N PHE A 111 12.50 16.68 17.25
CA PHE A 111 11.73 17.83 17.73
C PHE A 111 11.99 19.02 16.80
N ASP A 112 10.93 19.79 16.53
CA ASP A 112 10.99 20.97 15.67
C ASP A 112 10.75 22.25 16.48
N HIS A 113 9.52 22.47 16.96
CA HIS A 113 9.15 23.62 17.79
C HIS A 113 7.78 23.41 18.47
N PHE A 114 7.36 24.41 19.24
CA PHE A 114 6.03 24.50 19.85
C PHE A 114 5.20 25.60 19.19
N GLU A 115 3.90 25.37 19.00
CA GLU A 115 2.92 26.37 18.60
C GLU A 115 1.79 26.40 19.62
N ILE A 116 1.17 27.56 19.84
CA ILE A 116 -0.03 27.68 20.68
C ILE A 116 -1.22 27.77 19.74
N GLU A 117 -2.23 26.94 19.99
CA GLU A 117 -3.48 26.93 19.22
C GLU A 117 -4.70 26.96 20.14
N GLU A 118 -5.78 27.56 19.67
CA GLU A 118 -7.10 27.42 20.29
C GLU A 118 -7.84 26.24 19.64
N LYS A 119 -8.36 25.34 20.48
CA LYS A 119 -9.20 24.21 20.06
C LYS A 119 -10.50 24.23 20.83
N TYR A 120 -11.54 23.70 20.21
CA TYR A 120 -12.81 23.49 20.89
C TYR A 120 -12.76 22.20 21.71
N ASP A 121 -13.06 22.29 23.01
CA ASP A 121 -13.25 21.14 23.89
C ASP A 121 -14.73 20.76 23.90
N PRO A 122 -15.14 19.66 23.23
CA PRO A 122 -16.53 19.27 23.12
C PRO A 122 -17.13 18.74 24.44
N LEU A 123 -16.31 18.40 25.44
CA LEU A 123 -16.82 17.95 26.74
C LEU A 123 -17.20 19.11 27.65
N LEU A 124 -16.49 20.24 27.50
CA LEU A 124 -16.69 21.44 28.31
C LEU A 124 -17.41 22.57 27.55
N ASP A 125 -17.72 22.34 26.27
CA ASP A 125 -18.38 23.29 25.37
C ASP A 125 -17.70 24.67 25.38
N ARG A 126 -16.36 24.68 25.22
CA ARG A 126 -15.59 25.92 25.24
C ARG A 126 -14.31 25.82 24.43
N MET A 127 -13.79 26.97 24.03
CA MET A 127 -12.43 27.07 23.50
C MET A 127 -11.41 26.87 24.63
N VAL A 128 -10.38 26.09 24.35
CA VAL A 128 -9.23 25.84 25.21
C VAL A 128 -7.95 26.13 24.45
N THR A 129 -6.98 26.69 25.16
CA THR A 129 -5.62 26.88 24.63
C THR A 129 -4.83 25.60 24.84
N VAL A 130 -4.24 25.07 23.77
CA VAL A 130 -3.38 23.88 23.79
C VAL A 130 -2.04 24.19 23.15
N THR A 131 -1.01 23.44 23.54
CA THR A 131 0.28 23.51 22.87
C THR A 131 0.39 22.40 21.84
N ARG A 132 0.65 22.77 20.59
CA ARG A 132 1.02 21.88 19.50
C ARG A 132 2.52 21.63 19.55
N VAL A 133 2.90 20.37 19.64
CA VAL A 133 4.29 19.91 19.61
C VAL A 133 4.59 19.40 18.21
N VAL A 134 5.37 20.17 17.45
CA VAL A 134 5.69 19.85 16.04
C VAL A 134 6.97 19.03 15.97
N ALA A 135 6.97 18.01 15.11
CA ALA A 135 8.11 17.14 14.87
C ALA A 135 8.49 17.08 13.39
N LYS A 136 9.72 16.67 13.11
CA LYS A 136 10.27 16.52 11.75
C LYS A 136 9.80 15.25 11.05
N ASP A 137 9.40 14.23 11.82
CA ASP A 137 8.95 12.95 11.28
C ASP A 137 7.83 12.30 12.11
N PRO A 138 6.94 11.49 11.50
CA PRO A 138 5.83 10.85 12.21
C PRO A 138 6.25 9.83 13.27
N LEU A 139 7.43 9.23 13.14
CA LEU A 139 7.90 8.21 14.09
C LEU A 139 8.23 8.85 15.44
N ALA A 140 8.65 10.11 15.44
CA ALA A 140 8.89 10.91 16.64
C ALA A 140 7.63 11.15 17.46
N ILE A 141 6.47 11.36 16.82
CA ILE A 141 5.22 11.62 17.55
C ILE A 141 4.74 10.36 18.27
N GLY A 142 4.53 9.26 17.54
CA GLY A 142 3.94 8.05 18.12
C GLY A 142 4.14 6.77 17.32
N GLY A 143 4.98 6.80 16.28
CA GLY A 143 5.19 5.67 15.38
C GLY A 143 6.14 4.60 15.89
N ARG A 144 6.81 4.81 17.03
CA ARG A 144 7.66 3.81 17.71
C ARG A 144 6.93 3.15 18.88
N PRO A 145 7.36 1.96 19.32
CA PRO A 145 6.78 1.32 20.51
C PRO A 145 7.04 2.09 21.82
N LYS A 146 8.17 2.81 21.91
CA LYS A 146 8.60 3.58 23.08
C LYS A 146 9.49 4.76 22.64
N GLY A 147 9.60 5.75 23.53
CA GLY A 147 10.51 6.89 23.36
C GLY A 147 10.05 7.91 22.33
N CYS A 148 8.77 7.91 21.99
CA CYS A 148 8.14 8.93 21.16
C CYS A 148 7.72 10.11 22.05
N ILE A 149 7.51 11.28 21.45
CA ILE A 149 7.01 12.49 22.11
C ILE A 149 5.71 12.21 22.89
N ARG A 150 4.81 11.37 22.33
CA ARG A 150 3.60 10.90 23.02
C ARG A 150 3.86 10.29 24.39
N ASP A 151 4.95 9.55 24.53
CA ASP A 151 5.28 8.83 25.76
C ASP A 151 6.16 9.71 26.66
N ILE A 152 7.07 10.49 26.07
CA ILE A 152 8.01 11.36 26.79
C ILE A 152 7.29 12.38 27.68
N ILE A 153 6.30 13.09 27.13
CA ILE A 153 5.59 14.17 27.83
C ILE A 153 4.95 13.68 29.15
N PRO A 154 4.05 12.68 29.14
CA PRO A 154 3.40 12.20 30.37
C PRO A 154 4.34 11.41 31.29
N GLU A 155 5.43 10.81 30.76
CA GLU A 155 6.40 10.08 31.58
C GLU A 155 7.32 11.00 32.39
N ASP A 156 7.76 12.12 31.81
CA ASP A 156 8.85 12.93 32.38
C ASP A 156 8.36 14.18 33.09
N PHE A 157 7.28 14.82 32.62
CA PHE A 157 6.80 16.04 33.24
C PHE A 157 6.47 15.87 34.74
N PRO A 158 5.74 14.82 35.18
CA PRO A 158 5.44 14.62 36.60
C PRO A 158 6.67 14.41 37.50
N LYS A 159 7.81 14.00 36.92
CA LYS A 159 9.08 13.84 37.65
C LYS A 159 9.78 15.17 37.90
N ILE A 160 9.47 16.18 37.09
CA ILE A 160 10.05 17.53 37.14
C ILE A 160 9.15 18.44 37.97
N VAL A 161 7.84 18.42 37.69
CA VAL A 161 6.82 19.17 38.42
C VAL A 161 5.86 18.15 39.05
N PRO A 162 5.83 18.02 40.40
CA PRO A 162 4.98 17.03 41.06
C PRO A 162 3.49 17.31 40.83
N VAL A 163 2.92 16.63 39.83
CA VAL A 163 1.49 16.64 39.50
C VAL A 163 0.99 15.21 39.32
N PRO A 164 -0.32 14.94 39.51
CA PRO A 164 -0.87 13.63 39.19
C PRO A 164 -0.64 13.29 37.71
N ALA A 165 -0.10 12.11 37.41
CA ALA A 165 0.29 11.74 36.04
C ALA A 165 -0.89 11.81 35.05
N GLU A 166 -2.10 11.49 35.52
CA GLU A 166 -3.33 11.57 34.76
C GLU A 166 -3.71 12.99 34.32
N SER A 167 -3.16 14.02 34.96
CA SER A 167 -3.40 15.43 34.58
C SER A 167 -2.62 15.86 33.35
N VAL A 168 -1.57 15.12 32.97
CA VAL A 168 -0.75 15.41 31.77
C VAL A 168 -1.35 14.68 30.58
N LYS A 169 -1.94 15.44 29.66
CA LYS A 169 -2.62 14.89 28.50
C LYS A 169 -1.80 15.12 27.23
N VAL A 170 -1.83 14.11 26.37
CA VAL A 170 -1.36 14.20 25.00
C VAL A 170 -2.48 13.72 24.08
N TRP A 171 -2.89 14.56 23.15
CA TRP A 171 -3.97 14.31 22.20
C TRP A 171 -3.43 14.18 20.78
N GLU A 172 -4.23 13.56 19.90
CA GLU A 172 -3.95 13.31 18.48
C GLU A 172 -2.65 12.54 18.15
N ALA A 173 -1.87 12.12 19.14
CA ALA A 173 -0.60 11.40 18.96
C ALA A 173 -0.73 9.92 18.53
N ARG A 174 -1.93 9.49 18.12
CA ARG A 174 -2.23 8.13 17.60
C ARG A 174 -2.82 8.16 16.19
N ILE A 175 -2.95 9.34 15.59
CA ILE A 175 -3.40 9.52 14.22
C ILE A 175 -2.21 9.26 13.29
N LYS A 176 -2.39 8.50 12.21
CA LYS A 176 -1.32 8.33 11.22
C LYS A 176 -1.09 9.67 10.50
N TYR A 177 0.16 10.01 10.22
CA TYR A 177 0.47 11.33 9.66
C TYR A 177 -0.25 11.68 8.36
N TYR A 178 -0.40 10.73 7.43
CA TYR A 178 -1.15 11.03 6.20
C TYR A 178 -2.64 11.31 6.48
N GLN A 179 -3.21 10.80 7.59
CA GLN A 179 -4.58 11.09 7.99
C GLN A 179 -4.69 12.49 8.60
N SER A 180 -3.78 12.87 9.50
CA SER A 180 -3.75 14.24 10.02
C SER A 180 -3.59 15.25 8.88
N TYR A 181 -2.67 14.99 7.94
CA TYR A 181 -2.52 15.79 6.73
C TYR A 181 -3.81 15.93 5.92
N ILE A 182 -4.56 14.84 5.72
CA ILE A 182 -5.86 14.88 5.03
C ILE A 182 -6.86 15.76 5.80
N TYR A 183 -6.94 15.61 7.12
CA TYR A 183 -7.87 16.38 7.96
C TYR A 183 -7.53 17.88 7.94
N ASP A 184 -6.28 18.24 8.20
CA ASP A 184 -5.84 19.64 8.29
C ASP A 184 -5.91 20.37 6.95
N ARG A 185 -5.77 19.63 5.84
CA ARG A 185 -5.89 20.16 4.48
C ARG A 185 -7.31 20.11 3.93
N GLY A 186 -8.28 19.55 4.66
CA GLY A 186 -9.65 19.38 4.19
C GLY A 186 -9.75 18.52 2.92
N LEU A 187 -8.86 17.54 2.74
CA LEU A 187 -8.86 16.68 1.56
C LEU A 187 -9.88 15.54 1.71
N SER A 188 -10.51 15.16 0.60
CA SER A 188 -11.54 14.13 0.56
C SER A 188 -11.10 12.99 -0.36
N PRO A 189 -10.66 11.84 0.17
CA PRO A 189 -10.39 10.65 -0.62
C PRO A 189 -11.62 10.26 -1.46
N GLY A 190 -11.39 9.88 -2.72
CA GLY A 190 -12.43 9.61 -3.71
C GLY A 190 -12.87 10.83 -4.53
N MET A 191 -12.57 12.06 -4.08
CA MET A 191 -12.93 13.27 -4.81
C MET A 191 -11.90 13.64 -5.88
N VAL A 192 -12.29 14.57 -6.76
CA VAL A 192 -11.51 15.00 -7.91
C VAL A 192 -10.66 16.23 -7.58
N TYR A 193 -9.38 16.15 -7.94
CA TYR A 193 -8.40 17.21 -7.78
C TYR A 193 -7.59 17.37 -9.07
N GLU A 194 -7.07 18.56 -9.31
CA GLU A 194 -6.11 18.86 -10.35
C GLU A 194 -4.83 19.41 -9.73
N VAL A 195 -3.72 19.29 -10.47
CA VAL A 195 -2.49 20.00 -10.11
C VAL A 195 -2.39 21.21 -11.03
N LYS A 196 -2.28 22.41 -10.45
CA LYS A 196 -2.14 23.68 -11.18
C LYS A 196 -0.91 24.42 -10.68
N ASN A 197 0.09 24.58 -11.54
CA ASN A 197 1.40 25.16 -11.19
C ASN A 197 1.97 24.52 -9.91
N GLY A 198 1.95 23.18 -9.85
CA GLY A 198 2.43 22.39 -8.73
C GLY A 198 1.54 22.36 -7.48
N ARG A 199 0.41 23.08 -7.45
CA ARG A 199 -0.51 23.09 -6.30
C ARG A 199 -1.69 22.16 -6.53
N LEU A 200 -2.04 21.37 -5.52
CA LEU A 200 -3.23 20.55 -5.52
C LEU A 200 -4.48 21.41 -5.28
N VAL A 201 -5.43 21.36 -6.19
CA VAL A 201 -6.67 22.15 -6.15
C VAL A 201 -7.86 21.21 -6.33
N GLN A 202 -8.90 21.36 -5.51
CA GLN A 202 -10.13 20.58 -5.69
C GLN A 202 -10.87 21.04 -6.94
N THR A 203 -11.31 20.08 -7.75
CA THR A 203 -12.05 20.36 -8.98
C THR A 203 -13.48 19.91 -8.83
N PHE A 204 -14.40 20.75 -9.32
CA PHE A 204 -15.82 20.49 -9.23
C PHE A 204 -16.41 20.17 -10.61
N LEU A 205 -17.18 19.08 -10.69
CA LEU A 205 -17.85 18.66 -11.90
C LEU A 205 -19.21 19.34 -11.98
N SER A 206 -19.45 20.12 -13.03
CA SER A 206 -20.64 20.98 -13.15
C SER A 206 -21.95 20.20 -13.03
N GLU A 207 -22.03 19.02 -13.65
CA GLU A 207 -23.22 18.16 -13.57
C GLU A 207 -23.49 17.68 -12.14
N ALA A 208 -22.45 17.21 -11.42
CA ALA A 208 -22.57 16.79 -10.04
C ALA A 208 -22.93 17.97 -9.12
N GLU A 209 -22.29 19.13 -9.28
CA GLU A 209 -22.61 20.31 -8.46
C GLU A 209 -24.04 20.84 -8.68
N ASN A 210 -24.59 20.68 -9.88
CA ASN A 210 -26.00 21.03 -10.12
C ASN A 210 -26.93 20.12 -9.29
N MET A 211 -26.64 18.83 -9.21
CA MET A 211 -27.40 17.89 -8.38
C MET A 211 -27.22 18.17 -6.88
N VAL A 212 -25.99 18.44 -6.45
CA VAL A 212 -25.69 18.84 -5.05
C VAL A 212 -26.51 20.06 -4.65
N LYS A 213 -26.59 21.09 -5.50
CA LYS A 213 -27.42 22.27 -5.25
C LYS A 213 -28.91 21.93 -5.12
N GLN A 214 -29.41 21.02 -5.96
CA GLN A 214 -30.80 20.55 -5.85
C GLN A 214 -31.04 19.85 -4.53
N ILE A 215 -30.16 18.93 -4.11
CA ILE A 215 -30.26 18.22 -2.83
C ILE A 215 -30.25 19.22 -1.67
N VAL A 216 -29.25 20.11 -1.61
CA VAL A 216 -29.12 21.13 -0.55
C VAL A 216 -30.38 22.01 -0.48
N SER A 217 -30.97 22.39 -1.62
CA SER A 217 -32.18 23.22 -1.66
C SER A 217 -33.44 22.55 -1.07
N THR A 218 -33.43 21.23 -0.88
CA THR A 218 -34.53 20.51 -0.21
C THR A 218 -34.51 20.69 1.31
N PHE A 219 -33.36 21.01 1.90
CA PHE A 219 -33.15 21.14 3.35
C PHE A 219 -33.31 22.60 3.82
N LYS A 220 -34.49 23.19 3.58
CA LYS A 220 -34.76 24.62 3.84
C LYS A 220 -34.75 25.03 5.32
N GLU A 221 -34.94 24.08 6.22
CA GLU A 221 -35.02 24.30 7.67
C GLU A 221 -33.74 23.90 8.40
N ALA A 222 -32.73 23.41 7.67
CA ALA A 222 -31.45 23.03 8.26
C ALA A 222 -30.68 24.27 8.76
N SER A 223 -30.02 24.12 9.89
CA SER A 223 -29.05 25.08 10.42
C SER A 223 -27.84 25.22 9.49
N ALA A 224 -27.06 26.29 9.66
CA ALA A 224 -25.84 26.51 8.87
C ALA A 224 -24.85 25.34 9.01
N GLU A 225 -24.70 24.81 10.22
CA GLU A 225 -23.83 23.65 10.49
C GLU A 225 -24.34 22.38 9.78
N GLU A 226 -25.64 22.11 9.85
CA GLU A 226 -26.23 20.96 9.15
C GLU A 226 -26.06 21.09 7.62
N LEU A 227 -26.21 22.29 7.07
CA LEU A 227 -26.02 22.54 5.63
C LEU A 227 -24.60 22.24 5.16
N GLU A 228 -23.58 22.53 5.98
CA GLU A 228 -22.18 22.18 5.66
C GLU A 228 -22.00 20.66 5.51
N TYR A 229 -22.53 19.88 6.46
CA TYR A 229 -22.46 18.42 6.40
C TYR A 229 -23.31 17.84 5.26
N ILE A 230 -24.51 18.37 5.03
CA ILE A 230 -25.39 17.96 3.93
C ILE A 230 -24.68 18.18 2.59
N GLU A 231 -24.07 19.35 2.39
CA GLU A 231 -23.34 19.67 1.16
C GLU A 231 -22.13 18.74 0.97
N GLN A 232 -21.36 18.48 2.04
CA GLN A 232 -20.23 17.55 2.01
C GLN A 232 -20.66 16.13 1.62
N TRP A 233 -21.72 15.60 2.24
CA TRP A 233 -22.21 14.26 1.96
C TRP A 233 -22.86 14.16 0.58
N ALA A 234 -23.63 15.18 0.17
CA ALA A 234 -24.20 15.24 -1.18
C ALA A 234 -23.10 15.16 -2.23
N ARG A 235 -21.97 15.87 -2.06
CA ARG A 235 -20.83 15.74 -2.98
C ARG A 235 -20.26 14.32 -3.02
N LEU A 236 -20.07 13.67 -1.88
CA LEU A 236 -19.54 12.30 -1.84
C LEU A 236 -20.47 11.28 -2.51
N LEU A 237 -21.79 11.52 -2.49
CA LEU A 237 -22.78 10.63 -3.09
C LEU A 237 -22.99 10.89 -4.59
N GLU A 238 -22.95 12.15 -5.02
CA GLU A 238 -23.25 12.54 -6.41
C GLU A 238 -22.04 12.54 -7.34
N TYR A 239 -20.81 12.59 -6.79
CA TYR A 239 -19.63 12.55 -7.64
C TYR A 239 -19.44 11.17 -8.26
N PRO A 240 -19.23 11.09 -9.60
CA PRO A 240 -19.10 9.81 -10.28
C PRO A 240 -17.79 9.12 -9.91
N ALA A 241 -17.87 7.83 -9.59
CA ALA A 241 -16.70 6.98 -9.51
C ALA A 241 -16.09 6.79 -10.91
N PRO A 242 -14.76 6.88 -11.07
CA PRO A 242 -14.14 6.69 -12.36
C PRO A 242 -14.15 5.21 -12.75
N LYS A 243 -13.98 4.95 -14.05
CA LYS A 243 -13.62 3.61 -14.51
C LYS A 243 -12.15 3.38 -14.18
N PHE A 244 -11.88 2.45 -13.27
CA PHE A 244 -10.52 2.08 -12.88
C PHE A 244 -9.93 1.08 -13.86
N ARG A 245 -8.69 1.33 -14.29
CA ARG A 245 -7.84 0.34 -14.96
C ARG A 245 -7.18 -0.56 -13.92
N TYR A 246 -7.50 -1.85 -13.88
CA TYR A 246 -6.97 -2.78 -12.88
C TYR A 246 -6.65 -4.14 -13.48
N ALA A 247 -5.83 -4.93 -12.78
CA ALA A 247 -5.66 -6.35 -13.04
C ALA A 247 -5.88 -7.16 -11.77
N ALA A 248 -6.69 -8.21 -11.86
CA ALA A 248 -6.76 -9.25 -10.85
C ALA A 248 -5.67 -10.29 -11.13
N ILE A 249 -4.94 -10.71 -10.09
CA ILE A 249 -3.83 -11.67 -10.20
C ILE A 249 -3.96 -12.73 -9.11
N ASP A 250 -3.70 -13.98 -9.48
CA ASP A 250 -3.66 -15.14 -8.59
C ASP A 250 -2.49 -16.06 -9.01
N ILE A 251 -1.79 -16.64 -8.03
CA ILE A 251 -0.64 -17.52 -8.28
C ILE A 251 -0.89 -18.94 -7.80
N GLU A 252 -0.33 -19.91 -8.52
CA GLU A 252 -0.27 -21.29 -8.06
C GLU A 252 1.17 -21.76 -7.87
N VAL A 253 1.41 -22.38 -6.73
CA VAL A 253 2.73 -22.81 -6.26
C VAL A 253 2.75 -24.34 -6.17
N GLN A 254 3.78 -24.97 -6.71
CA GLN A 254 3.93 -26.42 -6.66
C GLN A 254 4.46 -26.87 -5.29
N SER A 255 3.55 -27.06 -4.33
CA SER A 255 3.88 -27.65 -3.03
C SER A 255 4.15 -29.16 -3.17
N PRO A 256 5.21 -29.71 -2.53
CA PRO A 256 5.49 -31.14 -2.54
C PRO A 256 4.49 -31.96 -1.70
N ILE A 257 3.79 -31.30 -0.76
CA ILE A 257 2.77 -31.93 0.08
C ILE A 257 1.45 -31.24 -0.24
N PRO A 258 0.49 -31.92 -0.91
CA PRO A 258 -0.74 -31.30 -1.40
C PRO A 258 -1.59 -30.64 -0.31
N THR A 259 -1.56 -31.16 0.91
CA THR A 259 -2.33 -30.66 2.05
C THR A 259 -1.65 -29.51 2.80
N ARG A 260 -0.42 -29.16 2.44
CA ARG A 260 0.37 -28.14 3.15
C ARG A 260 0.51 -26.89 2.30
N MET A 261 -0.06 -25.80 2.80
CA MET A 261 0.14 -24.46 2.24
C MET A 261 1.61 -24.04 2.42
N PRO A 262 2.31 -23.65 1.33
CA PRO A 262 3.66 -23.10 1.41
C PRO A 262 3.73 -21.85 2.29
N ASP A 263 4.84 -21.65 3.00
CA ASP A 263 5.07 -20.39 3.71
C ASP A 263 5.49 -19.29 2.72
N PRO A 264 4.71 -18.22 2.53
CA PRO A 264 5.01 -17.15 1.57
C PRO A 264 6.20 -16.28 1.98
N ARG A 265 6.61 -16.29 3.26
CA ARG A 265 7.83 -15.61 3.72
C ARG A 265 9.09 -16.40 3.39
N VAL A 266 8.97 -17.73 3.37
CA VAL A 266 10.07 -18.60 2.96
C VAL A 266 10.12 -18.72 1.44
N ALA A 267 8.97 -18.79 0.75
CA ALA A 267 8.87 -18.92 -0.71
C ALA A 267 9.78 -20.04 -1.28
N GLU A 268 9.67 -21.25 -0.71
CA GLU A 268 10.58 -22.38 -1.00
C GLU A 268 10.36 -22.98 -2.40
N TYR A 269 9.11 -23.06 -2.83
CA TYR A 269 8.69 -23.85 -3.99
C TYR A 269 8.46 -22.97 -5.22
N PRO A 270 8.50 -23.56 -6.43
CA PRO A 270 8.34 -22.79 -7.66
C PRO A 270 6.90 -22.34 -7.87
N ILE A 271 6.75 -21.12 -8.36
CA ILE A 271 5.51 -20.61 -8.96
C ILE A 271 5.35 -21.27 -10.33
N VAL A 272 4.24 -21.97 -10.53
CA VAL A 272 3.99 -22.78 -11.73
C VAL A 272 2.92 -22.22 -12.64
N CYS A 273 2.02 -21.41 -12.10
CA CYS A 273 0.99 -20.71 -12.85
C CYS A 273 0.76 -19.32 -12.24
N VAL A 274 0.44 -18.35 -13.09
CA VAL A 274 -0.11 -17.06 -12.68
C VAL A 274 -1.22 -16.70 -13.63
N SER A 275 -2.42 -16.49 -13.10
CA SER A 275 -3.57 -16.01 -13.86
C SER A 275 -3.69 -14.49 -13.73
N ILE A 276 -4.03 -13.83 -14.83
CA ILE A 276 -4.17 -12.38 -14.91
C ILE A 276 -5.47 -12.06 -15.65
N TYR A 277 -6.32 -11.27 -15.00
CA TYR A 277 -7.54 -10.74 -15.57
C TYR A 277 -7.53 -9.21 -15.51
N GLY A 278 -7.34 -8.57 -16.67
CA GLY A 278 -7.33 -7.12 -16.83
C GLY A 278 -8.73 -6.55 -17.07
N SER A 279 -9.00 -5.38 -16.50
CA SER A 279 -10.21 -4.60 -16.74
C SER A 279 -10.36 -4.13 -18.20
N ASP A 280 -9.27 -4.18 -18.96
CA ASP A 280 -9.17 -3.90 -20.40
C ASP A 280 -9.48 -5.15 -21.26
N GLY A 281 -9.95 -6.23 -20.65
CA GLY A 281 -10.33 -7.47 -21.33
C GLY A 281 -9.17 -8.45 -21.54
N GLN A 282 -7.96 -8.13 -21.09
CA GLN A 282 -6.83 -9.05 -21.16
C GLN A 282 -7.04 -10.24 -20.22
N LYS A 283 -6.99 -11.46 -20.77
CA LYS A 283 -7.05 -12.71 -20.00
C LYS A 283 -5.82 -13.53 -20.33
N ARG A 284 -4.89 -13.65 -19.38
CA ARG A 284 -3.59 -14.31 -19.58
C ARG A 284 -3.36 -15.35 -18.51
N VAL A 285 -2.76 -16.47 -18.92
CA VAL A 285 -2.28 -17.50 -17.99
C VAL A 285 -0.82 -17.76 -18.30
N LEU A 286 0.05 -17.45 -17.34
CA LEU A 286 1.50 -17.61 -17.46
C LEU A 286 1.89 -18.94 -16.82
N LEU A 287 2.44 -19.86 -17.61
CA LEU A 287 2.71 -21.24 -17.20
C LEU A 287 4.21 -21.53 -17.22
N LEU A 288 4.74 -22.08 -16.13
CA LEU A 288 6.10 -22.61 -16.10
C LEU A 288 6.13 -24.00 -16.75
N LYS A 289 7.02 -24.21 -17.71
CA LYS A 289 7.24 -25.54 -18.29
C LYS A 289 7.88 -26.48 -17.26
N ARG A 290 7.24 -27.61 -17.03
CA ARG A 290 7.61 -28.67 -16.10
C ARG A 290 7.87 -29.97 -16.86
N ALA A 291 8.94 -30.67 -16.48
CA ALA A 291 9.28 -31.95 -17.09
C ALA A 291 8.19 -33.01 -16.80
N GLY A 292 7.83 -33.80 -17.82
CA GLY A 292 6.85 -34.89 -17.68
C GLY A 292 5.37 -34.46 -17.65
N ILE A 293 5.07 -33.16 -17.71
CA ILE A 293 3.70 -32.64 -17.78
C ILE A 293 3.30 -32.43 -19.24
N ARG A 294 2.16 -33.01 -19.62
CA ARG A 294 1.54 -32.86 -20.95
C ARG A 294 0.57 -31.67 -21.00
N GLU A 295 0.20 -31.26 -22.20
CA GLU A 295 -0.75 -30.17 -22.45
C GLU A 295 -2.11 -30.41 -21.78
N GLY A 296 -2.77 -31.54 -22.05
CA GLY A 296 -4.10 -31.85 -21.53
C GLY A 296 -5.17 -31.78 -22.62
N ALA A 297 -6.44 -31.86 -22.24
CA ALA A 297 -7.58 -31.89 -23.17
C ALA A 297 -8.64 -30.80 -22.88
N GLU A 298 -8.38 -29.95 -21.89
CA GLU A 298 -9.30 -28.87 -21.53
C GLU A 298 -9.24 -27.75 -22.58
N HIS A 299 -10.41 -27.24 -22.95
CA HIS A 299 -10.52 -26.15 -23.90
C HIS A 299 -10.82 -24.86 -23.14
N LEU A 300 -9.85 -23.94 -23.14
CA LEU A 300 -10.04 -22.61 -22.58
C LEU A 300 -10.81 -21.72 -23.57
N PRO A 301 -11.51 -20.68 -23.07
CA PRO A 301 -12.10 -19.67 -23.94
C PRO A 301 -11.07 -19.07 -24.91
N ALA A 302 -11.49 -18.77 -26.14
CA ALA A 302 -10.60 -18.33 -27.21
C ALA A 302 -9.89 -16.98 -26.92
N ASP A 303 -10.44 -16.19 -26.00
CA ASP A 303 -9.88 -14.92 -25.55
C ASP A 303 -8.88 -15.06 -24.39
N VAL A 304 -8.63 -16.28 -23.89
CA VAL A 304 -7.58 -16.57 -22.90
C VAL A 304 -6.26 -16.90 -23.61
N LYS A 305 -5.24 -16.10 -23.33
CA LYS A 305 -3.89 -16.29 -23.88
C LYS A 305 -3.00 -17.06 -22.90
N MET A 306 -2.62 -18.28 -23.27
CA MET A 306 -1.62 -19.06 -22.55
C MET A 306 -0.20 -18.67 -22.98
N GLU A 307 0.68 -18.40 -22.03
CA GLU A 307 2.09 -18.05 -22.27
C GLU A 307 3.00 -19.00 -21.48
N PHE A 308 3.90 -19.70 -22.19
CA PHE A 308 4.76 -20.71 -21.58
C PHE A 308 6.19 -20.19 -21.37
N PHE A 309 6.71 -20.37 -20.16
CA PHE A 309 8.03 -19.91 -19.75
C PHE A 309 8.95 -21.11 -19.48
N ASN A 310 10.20 -21.02 -19.96
CA ASN A 310 11.21 -22.05 -19.71
C ASN A 310 11.92 -21.87 -18.35
N SER A 311 11.76 -20.71 -17.71
CA SER A 311 12.35 -20.41 -16.39
C SER A 311 11.38 -19.62 -15.52
N GLU A 312 11.42 -19.89 -14.21
CA GLU A 312 10.59 -19.19 -13.23
C GLU A 312 10.98 -17.71 -13.10
N GLU A 313 12.27 -17.39 -13.27
CA GLU A 313 12.75 -16.00 -13.27
C GLU A 313 12.06 -15.17 -14.36
N GLN A 314 11.97 -15.70 -15.60
CA GLN A 314 11.28 -15.01 -16.70
C GLN A 314 9.79 -14.84 -16.42
N LEU A 315 9.13 -15.87 -15.87
CA LEU A 315 7.73 -15.80 -15.46
C LEU A 315 7.52 -14.67 -14.45
N ILE A 316 8.33 -14.61 -13.39
CA ILE A 316 8.26 -13.57 -12.35
C ILE A 316 8.52 -12.18 -12.95
N ARG A 317 9.49 -12.04 -13.86
CA ARG A 317 9.74 -10.77 -14.58
C ARG A 317 8.50 -10.32 -15.32
N THR A 318 7.84 -11.21 -16.07
CA THR A 318 6.60 -10.86 -16.78
C THR A 318 5.44 -10.53 -15.83
N VAL A 319 5.33 -11.18 -14.68
CA VAL A 319 4.37 -10.76 -13.64
C VAL A 319 4.66 -9.33 -13.19
N PHE A 320 5.93 -8.99 -12.94
CA PHE A 320 6.29 -7.64 -12.51
C PHE A 320 6.02 -6.59 -13.58
N GLU A 321 6.19 -6.90 -14.87
CA GLU A 321 5.77 -6.02 -15.96
C GLU A 321 4.27 -5.71 -15.91
N VAL A 322 3.45 -6.74 -15.68
CA VAL A 322 2.00 -6.59 -15.50
C VAL A 322 1.70 -5.71 -14.30
N LEU A 323 2.35 -5.95 -13.16
CA LEU A 323 2.21 -5.09 -11.99
C LEU A 323 2.53 -3.64 -12.41
N TRP A 324 3.73 -3.35 -12.89
CA TRP A 324 4.15 -1.99 -13.27
C TRP A 324 3.24 -1.29 -14.29
N ASP A 325 2.47 -2.03 -15.09
CA ASP A 325 1.54 -1.49 -16.08
C ASP A 325 0.18 -1.09 -15.46
N TYR A 326 -0.43 -1.92 -14.61
CA TYR A 326 -1.75 -1.64 -14.04
C TYR A 326 -1.68 -0.82 -12.75
N PRO A 327 -2.35 0.34 -12.66
CA PRO A 327 -2.29 1.19 -11.46
C PRO A 327 -2.96 0.56 -10.23
N PHE A 328 -3.91 -0.35 -10.45
CA PHE A 328 -4.56 -1.12 -9.40
C PHE A 328 -4.35 -2.61 -9.62
N ILE A 329 -3.92 -3.30 -8.57
CA ILE A 329 -3.81 -4.76 -8.54
C ILE A 329 -4.78 -5.30 -7.51
N ILE A 330 -5.57 -6.27 -7.93
CA ILE A 330 -6.60 -6.91 -7.12
C ILE A 330 -6.15 -8.35 -6.87
N THR A 331 -6.23 -8.79 -5.62
CA THR A 331 -5.95 -10.18 -5.25
C THR A 331 -7.03 -10.69 -4.30
N PHE A 332 -7.03 -11.98 -4.01
CA PHE A 332 -7.78 -12.54 -2.90
C PHE A 332 -6.80 -13.23 -1.96
N ASN A 333 -6.53 -12.64 -0.79
CA ASN A 333 -5.50 -13.07 0.17
C ASN A 333 -4.05 -12.79 -0.29
N GLY A 334 -3.84 -11.85 -1.22
CA GLY A 334 -2.50 -11.54 -1.73
C GLY A 334 -1.60 -10.77 -0.77
N ASP A 335 -2.15 -10.11 0.28
CA ASP A 335 -1.34 -9.51 1.34
C ASP A 335 -0.59 -10.56 2.17
N ASP A 336 -1.23 -11.71 2.37
CA ASP A 336 -0.72 -12.79 3.18
C ASP A 336 -0.04 -13.87 2.34
N PHE A 337 -0.44 -14.06 1.07
CA PHE A 337 0.14 -15.06 0.16
C PHE A 337 0.73 -14.48 -1.13
N ASP A 338 -0.04 -14.20 -2.17
CA ASP A 338 0.42 -14.02 -3.56
C ASP A 338 1.55 -13.00 -3.72
N LEU A 339 1.31 -11.73 -3.37
CA LEU A 339 2.30 -10.66 -3.55
C LEU A 339 3.49 -10.86 -2.60
N ARG A 340 3.25 -11.42 -1.42
CA ARG A 340 4.31 -11.73 -0.45
C ARG A 340 5.23 -12.83 -0.98
N TYR A 341 4.63 -13.89 -1.54
CA TYR A 341 5.33 -15.01 -2.14
C TYR A 341 6.14 -14.54 -3.34
N LEU A 342 5.54 -13.79 -4.27
CA LEU A 342 6.21 -13.21 -5.44
C LEU A 342 7.43 -12.37 -5.06
N ALA A 343 7.28 -11.48 -4.07
CA ALA A 343 8.38 -10.62 -3.63
C ALA A 343 9.56 -11.44 -3.05
N HIS A 344 9.28 -12.36 -2.12
CA HIS A 344 10.34 -13.18 -1.52
C HIS A 344 10.93 -14.20 -2.50
N ARG A 345 10.13 -14.75 -3.42
CA ARG A 345 10.60 -15.64 -4.47
C ARG A 345 11.54 -14.90 -5.42
N ALA A 346 11.20 -13.67 -5.81
CA ALA A 346 12.07 -12.82 -6.62
C ALA A 346 13.40 -12.50 -5.91
N GLU A 347 13.39 -12.24 -4.60
CA GLU A 347 14.64 -12.03 -3.83
C GLU A 347 15.58 -13.24 -3.92
N LYS A 348 15.05 -14.48 -3.94
CA LYS A 348 15.85 -15.71 -4.10
C LYS A 348 16.49 -15.85 -5.48
N PHE A 349 15.85 -15.30 -6.51
CA PHE A 349 16.42 -15.21 -7.87
C PHE A 349 17.38 -14.02 -8.04
N GLY A 350 17.68 -13.27 -6.96
CA GLY A 350 18.66 -12.19 -6.99
C GLY A 350 18.13 -10.87 -7.57
N PHE A 351 16.80 -10.71 -7.68
CA PHE A 351 16.21 -9.43 -8.08
C PHE A 351 16.60 -8.35 -7.08
N LYS A 352 17.00 -7.19 -7.58
CA LYS A 352 17.27 -6.04 -6.73
C LYS A 352 15.96 -5.52 -6.16
N ARG A 353 16.03 -4.95 -4.96
CA ARG A 353 14.85 -4.41 -4.28
C ARG A 353 14.10 -3.39 -5.12
N ASP A 354 14.78 -2.57 -5.92
CA ASP A 354 14.14 -1.59 -6.78
C ASP A 354 13.34 -2.26 -7.92
N GLU A 355 13.80 -3.41 -8.45
CA GLU A 355 13.13 -4.16 -9.53
C GLU A 355 11.79 -4.73 -9.10
N ILE A 356 11.63 -5.05 -7.81
CA ILE A 356 10.41 -5.60 -7.23
C ILE A 356 9.36 -4.47 -7.07
N PRO A 357 8.21 -4.51 -7.76
CA PRO A 357 7.16 -3.48 -7.66
C PRO A 357 6.42 -3.45 -6.31
N ILE A 358 6.57 -4.51 -5.53
CA ILE A 358 5.86 -4.77 -4.27
C ILE A 358 6.66 -4.20 -3.10
N GLU A 359 5.96 -3.57 -2.18
CA GLU A 359 6.50 -3.11 -0.89
C GLU A 359 5.89 -3.94 0.24
N LEU A 360 6.74 -4.70 0.94
CA LEU A 360 6.32 -5.60 1.99
C LEU A 360 6.14 -4.85 3.32
N GLY A 361 4.90 -4.71 3.76
CA GLY A 361 4.55 -4.32 5.11
C GLY A 361 4.48 -5.53 6.06
N LYS A 362 4.28 -5.25 7.35
CA LYS A 362 4.18 -6.29 8.39
C LYS A 362 3.01 -7.26 8.16
N ARG A 363 1.86 -6.73 7.72
CA ARG A 363 0.59 -7.44 7.50
C ARG A 363 -0.09 -7.09 6.17
N VAL A 364 0.58 -6.32 5.33
CA VAL A 364 0.06 -5.83 4.05
C VAL A 364 1.17 -5.88 3.02
N CYS A 365 0.80 -5.96 1.75
CA CYS A 365 1.65 -5.77 0.59
C CYS A 365 1.12 -4.55 -0.14
N LEU A 366 1.99 -3.57 -0.38
CA LEU A 366 1.66 -2.35 -1.13
C LEU A 366 2.37 -2.39 -2.48
N LEU A 367 2.01 -1.45 -3.36
CA LEU A 367 2.71 -1.21 -4.61
C LEU A 367 3.44 0.13 -4.52
N LYS A 368 4.68 0.14 -5.00
CA LYS A 368 5.53 1.35 -4.99
C LYS A 368 4.97 2.50 -5.83
N TYR A 369 4.17 2.18 -6.82
CA TYR A 369 3.61 3.11 -7.81
C TYR A 369 2.08 3.20 -7.78
N GLY A 370 1.42 2.11 -7.39
CA GLY A 370 -0.03 1.94 -7.52
C GLY A 370 -0.74 1.70 -6.20
N VAL A 371 -1.90 1.04 -6.29
CA VAL A 371 -2.72 0.61 -5.16
C VAL A 371 -2.98 -0.89 -5.27
N HIS A 372 -2.73 -1.61 -4.18
CA HIS A 372 -3.12 -3.00 -4.03
C HIS A 372 -4.43 -3.07 -3.25
N ILE A 373 -5.38 -3.88 -3.73
CA ILE A 373 -6.65 -4.16 -3.07
C ILE A 373 -6.74 -5.66 -2.84
N ASP A 374 -6.66 -6.06 -1.56
CA ASP A 374 -6.91 -7.44 -1.15
C ASP A 374 -8.40 -7.66 -0.85
N LEU A 375 -9.08 -8.37 -1.74
CA LEU A 375 -10.51 -8.65 -1.60
C LEU A 375 -10.84 -9.57 -0.43
N TYR A 376 -9.91 -10.42 0.01
CA TYR A 376 -10.14 -11.24 1.21
C TYR A 376 -10.41 -10.33 2.41
N LYS A 377 -9.59 -9.28 2.60
CA LYS A 377 -9.77 -8.32 3.70
C LYS A 377 -11.02 -7.48 3.55
N PHE A 378 -11.40 -7.14 2.32
CA PHE A 378 -12.62 -6.42 2.02
C PHE A 378 -13.86 -7.25 2.40
N PHE A 379 -13.97 -8.49 1.92
CA PHE A 379 -15.10 -9.36 2.22
C PHE A 379 -15.09 -9.90 3.66
N PHE A 380 -13.92 -9.96 4.31
CA PHE A 380 -13.81 -10.26 5.74
C PHE A 380 -14.39 -9.17 6.64
N ASN A 381 -14.53 -7.94 6.15
CA ASN A 381 -15.12 -6.86 6.92
C ASN A 381 -16.60 -7.18 7.23
N ARG A 382 -16.95 -7.26 8.52
CA ARG A 382 -18.31 -7.58 8.98
C ARG A 382 -19.36 -6.59 8.49
N SER A 383 -19.04 -5.30 8.39
CA SER A 383 -19.97 -4.30 7.89
C SER A 383 -20.25 -4.49 6.39
N ILE A 384 -19.23 -4.89 5.62
CA ILE A 384 -19.39 -5.24 4.20
C ILE A 384 -20.23 -6.49 4.06
N GLN A 385 -19.92 -7.55 4.81
CA GLN A 385 -20.69 -8.80 4.80
C GLN A 385 -22.16 -8.58 5.16
N ILE A 386 -22.42 -7.89 6.27
CA ILE A 386 -23.75 -7.75 6.84
C ILE A 386 -24.57 -6.70 6.09
N TYR A 387 -24.05 -5.48 5.94
CA TYR A 387 -24.86 -4.36 5.46
C TYR A 387 -24.79 -4.19 3.94
N ALA A 388 -23.61 -4.33 3.34
CA ALA A 388 -23.47 -4.17 1.89
C ALA A 388 -23.99 -5.39 1.12
N PHE A 389 -23.73 -6.60 1.63
CA PHE A 389 -24.11 -7.86 0.96
C PHE A 389 -25.17 -8.69 1.69
N ASN A 390 -25.82 -8.13 2.71
CA ASN A 390 -26.95 -8.75 3.41
C ASN A 390 -26.70 -10.21 3.86
N ASN A 391 -25.51 -10.50 4.38
CA ASN A 391 -25.07 -11.84 4.79
C ASN A 391 -25.21 -12.94 3.72
N ARG A 392 -25.09 -12.60 2.43
CA ARG A 392 -25.18 -13.59 1.33
C ARG A 392 -24.13 -14.69 1.39
N TYR A 393 -22.95 -14.41 1.94
CA TYR A 393 -21.90 -15.39 2.19
C TYR A 393 -21.69 -15.58 3.69
N ARG A 394 -21.48 -16.82 4.13
CA ARG A 394 -21.21 -17.16 5.53
C ARG A 394 -19.72 -17.18 5.83
N ASP A 395 -18.98 -17.89 4.99
CA ASP A 395 -17.53 -18.03 5.03
C ASP A 395 -16.87 -17.10 4.00
N VAL A 396 -15.64 -16.70 4.28
CA VAL A 396 -14.86 -15.71 3.49
C VAL A 396 -13.87 -16.38 2.53
N THR A 397 -14.13 -17.63 2.15
CA THR A 397 -13.31 -18.29 1.14
C THR A 397 -13.67 -17.74 -0.24
N LEU A 398 -12.71 -17.77 -1.18
CA LEU A 398 -12.96 -17.33 -2.55
C LEU A 398 -14.14 -18.09 -3.19
N GLY A 399 -14.24 -19.41 -2.91
CA GLY A 399 -15.33 -20.24 -3.41
C GLY A 399 -16.70 -19.83 -2.86
N ASP A 400 -16.81 -19.61 -1.55
CA ASP A 400 -18.08 -19.24 -0.92
C ASP A 400 -18.55 -17.85 -1.35
N VAL A 401 -17.62 -16.88 -1.39
CA VAL A 401 -17.92 -15.52 -1.86
C VAL A 401 -18.27 -15.53 -3.35
N GLY A 402 -17.50 -16.26 -4.17
CA GLY A 402 -17.75 -16.42 -5.61
C GLY A 402 -19.13 -17.01 -5.90
N LYS A 403 -19.50 -18.09 -5.21
CA LYS A 403 -20.79 -18.73 -5.35
C LYS A 403 -21.93 -17.81 -4.93
N ALA A 404 -21.80 -17.16 -3.77
CA ALA A 404 -22.86 -16.35 -3.18
C ALA A 404 -23.12 -15.04 -3.94
N LEU A 405 -22.06 -14.41 -4.48
CA LEU A 405 -22.16 -13.06 -5.06
C LEU A 405 -22.21 -13.06 -6.58
N VAL A 406 -21.51 -13.99 -7.25
CA VAL A 406 -21.42 -14.04 -8.72
C VAL A 406 -21.86 -15.37 -9.31
N GLY A 407 -22.32 -16.32 -8.49
CA GLY A 407 -22.83 -17.61 -8.95
C GLY A 407 -21.76 -18.54 -9.54
N LEU A 408 -20.49 -18.30 -9.22
CA LEU A 408 -19.37 -19.10 -9.73
C LEU A 408 -18.82 -20.02 -8.64
N ASP A 409 -18.82 -21.32 -8.91
CA ASP A 409 -18.19 -22.32 -8.05
C ASP A 409 -16.72 -22.53 -8.46
N LYS A 410 -15.87 -22.79 -7.47
CA LYS A 410 -14.47 -23.16 -7.70
C LYS A 410 -14.41 -24.54 -8.36
N ILE A 411 -13.57 -24.71 -9.37
CA ILE A 411 -13.39 -26.00 -10.04
C ILE A 411 -12.76 -26.98 -9.03
N PRO A 412 -13.40 -28.12 -8.73
CA PRO A 412 -12.84 -29.11 -7.82
C PRO A 412 -11.65 -29.79 -8.49
N LEU A 413 -10.55 -29.96 -7.74
CA LEU A 413 -9.37 -30.66 -8.21
C LEU A 413 -9.33 -32.07 -7.65
N GLU A 414 -9.21 -33.07 -8.52
CA GLU A 414 -9.01 -34.48 -8.14
C GLU A 414 -7.54 -34.80 -7.85
N LYS A 415 -6.63 -33.98 -8.36
CA LYS A 415 -5.17 -34.14 -8.27
C LYS A 415 -4.54 -32.91 -7.63
N SER A 416 -3.29 -33.05 -7.19
CA SER A 416 -2.52 -31.91 -6.71
C SER A 416 -2.11 -30.99 -7.86
N ILE A 417 -1.86 -29.70 -7.57
CA ILE A 417 -1.39 -28.68 -8.54
C ILE A 417 -0.17 -29.17 -9.34
N GLY A 418 0.71 -29.96 -8.69
CA GLY A 418 1.91 -30.52 -9.32
C GLY A 418 1.64 -31.54 -10.43
N GLU A 419 0.48 -32.19 -10.41
CA GLU A 419 0.11 -33.30 -11.29
C GLU A 419 -0.86 -32.89 -12.40
N LEU A 420 -1.43 -31.68 -12.32
CA LEU A 420 -2.32 -31.14 -13.34
C LEU A 420 -1.57 -30.92 -14.66
N THR A 421 -2.22 -31.30 -15.76
CA THR A 421 -1.82 -30.91 -17.11
C THR A 421 -1.89 -29.39 -17.27
N TYR A 422 -1.22 -28.85 -18.30
CA TYR A 422 -1.19 -27.40 -18.50
C TYR A 422 -2.59 -26.80 -18.70
N THR A 423 -3.46 -27.45 -19.47
CA THR A 423 -4.82 -26.97 -19.73
C THR A 423 -5.74 -27.13 -18.52
N GLU A 424 -5.56 -28.17 -17.70
CA GLU A 424 -6.29 -28.32 -16.42
C GLU A 424 -5.90 -27.19 -15.45
N LEU A 425 -4.59 -26.94 -15.27
CA LEU A 425 -4.07 -25.89 -14.39
C LEU A 425 -4.41 -24.48 -14.88
N ALA A 426 -4.49 -24.26 -16.19
CA ALA A 426 -4.83 -22.96 -16.74
C ALA A 426 -6.32 -22.63 -16.67
N LYS A 427 -7.17 -23.67 -16.66
CA LYS A 427 -8.63 -23.53 -16.59
C LYS A 427 -9.11 -23.34 -15.15
N TYR A 428 -8.50 -24.07 -14.21
CA TYR A 428 -8.67 -23.87 -12.77
C TYR A 428 -8.23 -22.46 -12.39
#